data_AF-A0A6I4VRY5-F1
#
_entry.id   AF-A0A6I4VRY5-F1
#
_cell.length_a   1.000
_cell.length_b   1.000
_cell.length_c   1.000
_cell.angle_alpha   90.00
_cell.angle_beta   90.00
_cell.angle_gamma   90.00
#
_symmetry.space_group_name_H-M   'P 1'
#
loop_
_entity.id
_entity.type
_entity.pdbx_description
1 polymer ?
#
loop_
_entity_poly.entity_id
_entity_poly.type
_entity_poly.pdbx_seq_one_letter_code
_entity_poly.pdbx_strand_id
1 'polypeptide(L)'
;MTPTQITTSISQATGREIFYAHIPIEMFRQKSETAAKVFDFINNKGYKADIPVLVEMHLDLMNFDQWLDKVGEEKLKMLFNLTTMIKHLSINKFVRN
;
A
#
# COMPACT_ATOMS: atom_id res chain seq x y z
N MET A 1 0.41 2.01 -12.60
CA MET A 1 -0.80 2.49 -11.87
C MET A 1 -0.42 3.73 -11.07
N THR A 2 -1.35 4.66 -10.88
CA THR A 2 -1.20 5.81 -9.98
C THR A 2 -1.59 5.44 -8.54
N PRO A 3 -1.18 6.22 -7.53
CA PRO A 3 -1.61 5.99 -6.15
C PRO A 3 -3.14 5.98 -5.97
N THR A 4 -3.86 6.82 -6.71
CA THR A 4 -5.33 6.86 -6.68
C THR A 4 -5.97 5.59 -7.26
N GLN A 5 -5.43 5.06 -8.36
CA GLN A 5 -5.87 3.78 -8.91
C GLN A 5 -5.64 2.62 -7.93
N ILE A 6 -4.52 2.63 -7.21
CA ILE A 6 -4.21 1.64 -6.18
C ILE A 6 -5.26 1.71 -5.06
N THR A 7 -5.57 2.90 -4.54
CA THR A 7 -6.57 3.03 -3.46
C THR A 7 -7.96 2.61 -3.91
N THR A 8 -8.37 2.93 -5.14
CA THR A 8 -9.64 2.45 -5.71
C THR A 8 -9.70 0.93 -5.76
N SER A 9 -8.64 0.28 -6.26
CA SER A 9 -8.58 -1.18 -6.40
C SER A 9 -8.64 -1.87 -5.04
N ILE A 10 -7.90 -1.35 -4.05
CA ILE A 10 -7.95 -1.88 -2.68
C ILE A 10 -9.35 -1.66 -2.08
N SER A 11 -9.96 -0.49 -2.29
CA SER A 11 -11.30 -0.22 -1.77
C SER A 11 -12.36 -1.16 -2.31
N GLN A 12 -12.29 -1.44 -3.61
CA GLN A 12 -13.18 -2.41 -4.26
C GLN A 12 -12.96 -3.83 -3.70
N ALA A 13 -11.71 -4.29 -3.65
CA ALA A 13 -11.40 -5.63 -3.15
C ALA A 13 -11.80 -5.82 -1.68
N THR A 14 -11.57 -4.81 -0.84
CA THR A 14 -11.77 -4.96 0.62
C THR A 14 -13.15 -4.54 1.11
N GLY A 15 -13.93 -3.83 0.29
CA GLY A 15 -15.19 -3.18 0.71
C GLY A 15 -15.00 -2.02 1.68
N ARG A 16 -13.77 -1.53 1.84
CA ARG A 16 -13.42 -0.43 2.75
C ARG A 16 -13.00 0.80 1.95
N GLU A 17 -13.58 1.95 2.27
CA GLU A 17 -13.18 3.21 1.65
C GLU A 17 -11.75 3.61 2.09
N ILE A 18 -10.87 3.83 1.11
CA ILE A 18 -9.46 4.18 1.29
C ILE A 18 -9.14 5.32 0.34
N PHE A 19 -8.44 6.33 0.87
CA PHE A 19 -8.08 7.51 0.13
C PHE A 19 -6.56 7.63 0.03
N TYR A 20 -6.10 8.11 -1.13
CA TYR A 20 -4.72 8.52 -1.27
C TYR A 20 -4.49 9.85 -0.54
N ALA A 21 -3.49 9.86 0.35
CA ALA A 21 -2.98 11.07 0.96
C ALA A 21 -1.55 11.28 0.48
N HIS A 22 -1.29 12.40 -0.19
CA HIS A 22 0.07 12.78 -0.55
C HIS A 22 0.85 13.19 0.70
N ILE A 23 2.03 12.62 0.88
CA ILE A 23 2.93 12.94 2.00
C ILE A 23 4.19 13.59 1.40
N PRO A 24 4.53 14.83 1.80
CA PRO A 24 5.74 15.51 1.35
C PRO A 24 7.02 14.72 1.67
N ILE A 25 8.00 14.75 0.76
CA ILE A 25 9.22 13.96 0.89
C ILE A 25 10.07 14.37 2.10
N GLU A 26 9.97 15.64 2.51
CA GLU A 26 10.61 16.21 3.70
C GLU A 26 10.17 15.48 4.98
N MET A 27 8.92 15.02 5.05
CA MET A 27 8.44 14.25 6.20
C MET A 27 9.11 12.88 6.29
N PHE A 28 9.43 12.26 5.15
CA PHE A 28 10.19 11.01 5.11
C PHE A 28 11.65 11.25 5.49
N ARG A 29 12.29 12.33 5.00
CA ARG A 29 13.69 12.67 5.37
C ARG A 29 13.88 12.81 6.87
N GLN A 30 12.90 13.40 7.57
CA GLN A 30 12.93 13.52 9.04
C GLN A 30 12.96 12.17 9.77
N LYS A 31 12.51 11.08 9.13
CA LYS A 31 12.46 9.74 9.73
C LYS A 31 13.55 8.82 9.19
N SER A 32 13.85 8.88 7.90
CA SER A 32 14.88 8.08 7.25
C SER A 32 15.27 8.68 5.90
N GLU A 33 16.52 9.11 5.80
CA GLU A 33 17.10 9.60 4.56
C GLU A 33 17.11 8.52 3.45
N THR A 34 17.29 7.25 3.83
CA THR A 34 17.25 6.14 2.87
C THR A 34 15.85 5.97 2.28
N ALA A 35 14.81 6.01 3.11
CA ALA A 35 13.44 5.94 2.64
C ALA A 35 13.10 7.13 1.72
N ALA A 36 13.52 8.34 2.09
CA ALA A 36 13.31 9.53 1.28
C ALA A 36 13.94 9.41 -0.12
N LYS A 37 15.16 8.90 -0.23
CA LYS A 37 15.80 8.69 -1.55
C LYS A 37 15.02 7.71 -2.43
N VAL A 38 14.48 6.63 -1.84
CA VAL A 38 13.67 5.65 -2.57
C VAL A 38 12.36 6.27 -3.07
N PHE A 39 11.63 6.97 -2.21
CA PHE A 39 10.37 7.60 -2.60
C PHE A 39 10.55 8.76 -3.58
N ASP A 40 11.65 9.51 -3.46
CA ASP A 40 12.00 10.55 -4.43
C ASP A 40 12.28 9.96 -5.83
N PHE A 41 12.98 8.82 -5.89
CA PHE A 41 13.17 8.09 -7.15
C PHE A 41 11.84 7.63 -7.74
N ILE A 42 10.95 7.03 -6.93
CA ILE A 42 9.65 6.55 -7.38
C ILE A 42 8.79 7.69 -7.93
N ASN A 43 8.79 8.85 -7.26
CA ASN A 43 7.98 10.00 -7.66
C ASN A 43 8.46 10.66 -8.97
N ASN A 44 9.78 10.71 -9.19
CA ASN A 44 10.34 11.49 -10.31
C ASN A 44 10.76 10.65 -11.52
N LYS A 45 11.21 9.41 -11.31
CA LYS A 45 11.74 8.54 -12.36
C LYS A 45 10.92 7.27 -12.49
N GLY A 46 10.63 6.63 -11.36
CA GLY A 46 9.94 5.35 -11.30
C GLY A 46 10.72 4.20 -11.94
N TYR A 47 10.14 3.02 -11.89
CA TYR A 47 10.64 1.85 -12.61
C TYR A 47 10.14 1.88 -14.05
N LYS A 48 11.00 1.49 -14.99
CA LYS A 48 10.63 1.24 -16.39
C LYS A 48 10.83 -0.24 -16.67
N ALA A 49 9.76 -1.02 -16.51
CA ALA A 49 9.72 -2.42 -16.90
C ALA A 49 8.94 -2.54 -18.21
N ASP A 50 9.40 -3.42 -19.10
CA ASP A 50 8.67 -3.79 -20.31
C ASP A 50 7.60 -4.83 -19.95
N ILE A 51 6.45 -4.34 -19.48
CA ILE A 51 5.36 -5.19 -19.01
C ILE A 51 4.84 -6.12 -20.12
N PRO A 52 4.64 -5.67 -21.38
CA PRO A 52 4.25 -6.56 -22.47
C PRO A 52 5.20 -7.75 -22.63
N VAL A 53 6.51 -7.52 -22.66
CA VAL A 53 7.51 -8.59 -22.78
C VAL A 53 7.45 -9.55 -21.59
N LEU A 54 7.29 -9.02 -20.37
CA LEU A 54 7.18 -9.87 -19.18
C LEU A 54 5.92 -10.75 -19.19
N VAL A 55 4.80 -10.24 -19.71
CA VAL A 55 3.56 -11.01 -19.86
C VAL A 55 3.73 -12.12 -20.90
N GLU A 56 4.45 -11.88 -21.99
CA GLU A 56 4.74 -12.91 -23.00
C GLU A 56 5.63 -14.03 -22.44
N MET A 57 6.62 -13.68 -21.61
CA MET A 57 7.53 -14.65 -20.99
C MET A 57 6.89 -15.44 -19.85
N HIS A 58 5.96 -14.82 -19.12
CA HIS A 58 5.32 -15.39 -17.93
C HIS A 58 3.82 -15.16 -17.98
N LEU A 59 3.08 -16.09 -18.60
CA LEU A 59 1.63 -16.00 -18.77
C LEU A 59 0.86 -16.02 -17.42
N ASP A 60 1.51 -16.45 -16.34
CA ASP A 60 0.96 -16.45 -14.98
C ASP A 60 1.29 -15.18 -14.19
N LEU A 61 1.93 -14.19 -14.82
CA LEU A 61 2.23 -12.90 -14.22
C LEU A 61 0.93 -12.17 -13.86
N MET A 62 0.69 -12.02 -12.56
CA MET A 62 -0.49 -11.33 -12.05
C MET A 62 -0.36 -9.82 -12.22
N ASN A 63 -1.42 -9.21 -12.72
CA ASN A 63 -1.64 -7.79 -12.48
C ASN A 63 -2.06 -7.55 -11.02
N PHE A 64 -2.17 -6.28 -10.63
CA PHE A 64 -2.45 -5.93 -9.24
C PHE A 64 -3.82 -6.42 -8.75
N ASP A 65 -4.86 -6.36 -9.59
CA ASP A 65 -6.21 -6.78 -9.22
C ASP A 65 -6.29 -8.31 -9.05
N GLN A 66 -5.63 -9.05 -9.93
CA GLN A 66 -5.49 -10.51 -9.81
C GLN A 66 -4.75 -10.90 -8.52
N TRP A 67 -3.70 -10.16 -8.15
CA TRP A 67 -3.01 -10.38 -6.89
C TRP A 67 -3.89 -10.05 -5.69
N LEU A 68 -4.67 -8.97 -5.74
CA LEU A 68 -5.62 -8.60 -4.69
C LEU A 68 -6.64 -9.72 -4.46
N ASP A 69 -7.27 -10.21 -5.53
CA ASP A 69 -8.26 -11.29 -5.49
C ASP A 69 -7.67 -12.59 -4.91
N LYS A 70 -6.46 -12.97 -5.34
CA LYS A 70 -5.85 -14.24 -4.93
C LYS A 70 -5.25 -14.22 -3.52
N VAL A 71 -4.68 -13.10 -3.09
CA VAL A 71 -3.84 -13.04 -1.86
C VAL A 71 -3.97 -11.71 -1.12
N GLY A 72 -4.04 -10.60 -1.85
CA GLY A 72 -3.89 -9.27 -1.26
C GLY A 72 -5.05 -8.85 -0.36
N GLU A 73 -6.29 -9.20 -0.71
CA GLU A 73 -7.49 -8.82 0.03
C GLU A 73 -7.43 -9.33 1.48
N GLU A 74 -7.16 -10.62 1.67
CA GLU A 74 -7.09 -11.24 3.00
C GLU A 74 -6.01 -10.57 3.86
N LYS A 75 -4.81 -10.37 3.30
CA LYS A 75 -3.69 -9.72 3.99
C LYS A 75 -4.02 -8.29 4.42
N LEU A 76 -4.69 -7.53 3.55
CA LEU A 76 -5.08 -6.16 3.83
C LEU A 76 -6.19 -6.11 4.88
N LYS A 77 -7.21 -6.97 4.80
CA LYS A 77 -8.25 -7.10 5.84
C LYS A 77 -7.64 -7.45 7.19
N MET A 78 -6.67 -8.37 7.22
CA MET A 78 -5.94 -8.71 8.45
C MET A 78 -5.19 -7.49 9.02
N LEU A 79 -4.47 -6.74 8.18
CA LEU A 79 -3.76 -5.51 8.60
C LEU A 79 -4.72 -4.46 9.18
N PHE A 80 -5.89 -4.29 8.55
CA PHE A 80 -6.92 -3.38 9.01
C PHE A 80 -7.47 -3.75 10.39
N ASN A 81 -7.69 -5.04 10.62
CA ASN A 81 -8.19 -5.54 11.90
C ASN A 81 -7.15 -5.43 13.02
N LEU A 82 -5.87 -5.71 12.71
CA LEU A 82 -4.77 -5.56 13.67
C LEU A 82 -4.66 -4.11 14.16
N THR A 83 -4.78 -3.15 13.24
CA THR A 83 -4.72 -1.72 13.57
C THR A 83 -5.85 -1.30 14.52
N THR A 84 -7.05 -1.84 14.33
CA THR A 84 -8.20 -1.62 15.22
C THR A 84 -7.94 -2.20 16.62
N MET A 85 -7.39 -3.41 16.70
CA MET A 85 -7.05 -4.04 17.99
C MET A 85 -5.99 -3.26 18.77
N ILE A 86 -4.90 -2.82 18.13
CA ILE A 86 -3.84 -2.07 18.82
C ILE A 86 -4.39 -0.73 19.35
N LYS A 87 -5.25 -0.04 18.60
CA LYS A 87 -5.91 1.18 19.10
C LYS A 87 -6.77 0.89 20.34
N HIS A 88 -7.56 -0.18 20.35
CA HIS A 88 -8.37 -0.55 21.51
C HIS A 88 -7.52 -0.93 22.74
N LEU A 89 -6.40 -1.63 22.55
CA LEU A 89 -5.49 -1.99 23.64
C LEU A 89 -4.77 -0.76 24.22
N SER A 90 -4.34 0.17 23.36
CA SER A 90 -3.70 1.42 23.80
C SER A 90 -4.68 2.34 24.54
N ILE A 91 -5.94 2.44 24.10
CA ILE A 91 -6.96 3.25 24.79
C ILE A 91 -7.30 2.65 26.16
N ASN A 92 -7.48 1.33 26.27
CA ASN A 92 -7.80 0.69 27.55
C ASN A 92 -6.66 0.81 28.59
N LYS A 93 -5.41 0.97 28.16
CA LYS A 93 -4.28 1.20 29.07
C LYS A 93 -4.26 2.62 29.64
N PHE A 94 -4.92 3.59 28.99
CA PHE A 94 -5.01 4.98 29.46
C PHE A 94 -6.25 5.26 30.34
N VAL A 95 -7.31 4.47 30.24
CA VAL A 95 -8.56 4.65 31.04
C VAL A 95 -8.52 3.92 32.39
N ARG A 96 -7.50 3.08 32.65
CA ARG A 96 -7.36 2.30 33.90
C ARG A 96 -6.34 2.88 34.91
N ASN A 97 -5.98 4.16 34.80
CA ASN A 97 -5.20 4.85 35.83
C ASN A 97 -6.01 5.99 36.45
#